data_AF-A0A077P0Y1-F1
#
_entry.id   AF-A0A077P0Y1-F1
#
_cell.length_a   1.000
_cell.length_b   1.000
_cell.length_c   1.000
_cell.angle_alpha   90.00
_cell.angle_beta   90.00
_cell.angle_gamma   90.00
#
_symmetry.space_group_name_H-M   'P 1'
#
loop_
_entity.id
_entity.type
_entity.pdbx_description
1 polymer ?
#
loop_
_entity_poly.entity_id
_entity_poly.type
_entity_poly.pdbx_seq_one_letter_code
_entity_poly.pdbx_strand_id
1 'polypeptide(L)' 'MLKRNCILRRPGREPYEVIEYLTLLIRMDDRSLKTQIEQLRQQQCEKCGESLPVTECCFSGEAACWNTLGWHVLKLNV' A
#
# COMPACT_ATOMS: atom_id res chain seq x y z
N MET A 1 13.85 3.98 15.67
CA MET A 1 13.85 2.84 14.73
C MET A 1 14.78 3.07 13.53
N LEU A 2 14.68 4.21 12.84
CA LEU A 2 15.32 4.45 11.54
C LEU A 2 16.85 4.26 11.51
N LYS A 3 17.63 4.99 12.33
CA LYS A 3 19.10 4.86 12.38
C LYS A 3 19.56 3.44 12.76
N ARG A 4 18.87 2.81 13.72
CA ARG A 4 19.10 1.41 14.11
C ARG A 4 18.97 0.48 12.90
N ASN A 5 17.91 0.64 12.11
CA ASN A 5 17.67 -0.21 10.95
C ASN A 5 18.67 0.03 9.81
N CYS A 6 19.18 1.25 9.66
CA CYS A 6 20.23 1.55 8.67
C CYS A 6 21.49 0.70 8.90
N ILE A 7 21.86 0.49 10.18
CA ILE A 7 22.96 -0.38 10.60
C ILE A 7 22.59 -1.86 10.42
N LEU A 8 21.44 -2.27 10.97
CA LEU A 8 21.03 -3.68 10.97
C LEU A 8 20.82 -4.27 9.56
N ARG A 9 20.52 -3.42 8.57
CA ARG A 9 20.31 -3.86 7.17
C ARG A 9 21.62 -3.99 6.38
N ARG A 10 22.76 -3.54 6.90
CA ARG A 10 24.09 -3.66 6.28
C ARG A 10 25.13 -4.18 7.31
N PRO A 11 24.96 -5.40 7.85
CA PRO A 11 25.89 -5.93 8.84
C PRO A 11 27.31 -6.06 8.26
N GLY A 12 28.30 -5.52 8.98
CA GLY A 12 29.70 -5.53 8.56
C GLY A 12 30.05 -4.58 7.40
N ARG A 13 29.16 -3.64 7.06
CA ARG A 13 29.39 -2.59 6.04
C ARG A 13 28.97 -1.23 6.58
N GLU A 14 29.34 -0.18 5.86
CA GLU A 14 28.86 1.18 6.15
C GLU A 14 27.31 1.16 6.16
N PRO A 15 26.69 1.69 7.23
CA PRO A 15 25.24 1.80 7.31
C PRO A 15 24.65 2.55 6.11
N TYR A 16 23.35 2.37 5.87
CA TYR A 16 22.64 3.25 4.96
C TYR A 16 22.67 4.70 5.46
N GLU A 17 22.83 5.65 4.54
CA GLU A 17 22.40 7.03 4.81
C GLU A 17 20.88 7.07 4.99
N VAL A 18 20.40 7.99 5.83
CA VAL A 18 18.97 8.07 6.16
C VAL A 18 18.10 8.24 4.90
N ILE A 19 18.53 9.10 3.99
CA ILE A 19 17.82 9.37 2.73
C ILE A 19 17.88 8.15 1.79
N GLU A 20 19.03 7.46 1.73
CA GLU A 20 19.19 6.22 0.97
C GLU A 20 18.20 5.16 1.48
N TYR A 21 18.14 4.97 2.80
CA TYR A 21 17.26 4.01 3.44
C TYR A 21 15.78 4.31 3.17
N LEU A 22 15.36 5.57 3.33
CA LEU A 22 13.98 5.99 3.06
C LEU A 22 13.61 5.78 1.58
N THR A 23 14.50 6.12 0.66
CA THR A 23 14.28 5.91 -0.78
C THR A 23 14.05 4.44 -1.11
N LEU A 24 14.83 3.55 -0.48
CA LEU A 24 14.66 2.10 -0.66
C LEU A 24 13.34 1.61 -0.06
N LEU A 25 12.94 2.10 1.11
CA LEU A 25 11.65 1.76 1.70
C LEU A 25 10.48 2.18 0.82
N ILE A 26 10.52 3.39 0.25
CA ILE A 26 9.49 3.88 -0.68
C ILE A 26 9.40 2.98 -1.92
N ARG A 27 10.53 2.55 -2.48
CA ARG A 27 10.55 1.63 -3.63
C ARG A 27 10.01 0.24 -3.28
N MET A 28 10.28 -0.24 -2.07
CA MET A 28 9.73 -1.49 -1.58
C MET A 28 8.21 -1.40 -1.42
N ASP A 29 7.73 -0.30 -0.87
CA ASP A 29 6.31 -0.01 -0.70
C ASP A 29 5.58 0.09 -2.05
N ASP A 30 6.10 0.87 -3.01
CA ASP A 30 5.53 0.99 -4.36
C ASP A 30 5.39 -0.37 -5.07
N ARG A 31 6.39 -1.26 -4.92
CA ARG A 31 6.31 -2.61 -5.46
C ARG A 31 5.20 -3.42 -4.80
N SER A 32 5.09 -3.36 -3.48
CA SER A 32 4.05 -4.06 -2.73
C SER A 32 2.67 -3.55 -3.12
N LEU A 33 2.49 -2.23 -3.21
CA LEU A 33 1.24 -1.59 -3.58
C LEU A 33 0.80 -1.99 -5.00
N LYS A 34 1.73 -2.03 -5.97
CA LYS A 34 1.43 -2.49 -7.33
C LYS A 34 0.89 -3.92 -7.35
N THR A 35 1.50 -4.82 -6.57
CA THR A 35 1.00 -6.21 -6.47
C THR A 35 -0.39 -6.27 -5.84
N GLN A 36 -0.65 -5.50 -4.79
CA GLN A 36 -1.97 -5.45 -4.15
C GLN A 36 -3.05 -4.91 -5.10
N ILE A 37 -2.75 -3.82 -5.82
CA ILE A 37 -3.67 -3.25 -6.81
C ILE A 37 -3.98 -4.26 -7.92
N GLU A 38 -2.98 -5.00 -8.41
CA GLU A 38 -3.19 -5.99 -9.46
C GLU A 38 -4.06 -7.17 -9.00
N GLN A 39 -3.96 -7.56 -7.73
CA GLN A 39 -4.85 -8.56 -7.13
C GLN A 39 -6.28 -8.03 -7.01
N LEU A 40 -6.44 -6.77 -6.57
CA LEU A 40 -7.77 -6.15 -6.44
C LEU A 40 -8.49 -5.99 -7.78
N ARG A 41 -7.76 -5.71 -8.86
CA ARG A 41 -8.35 -5.58 -10.20
C ARG A 41 -9.06 -6.83 -10.70
N GLN A 42 -8.74 -8.00 -10.14
CA GLN A 42 -9.42 -9.27 -10.43
C GLN A 42 -10.81 -9.36 -9.76
N GLN A 43 -11.11 -8.42 -8.86
CA GLN A 43 -12.37 -8.31 -8.14
C GLN A 43 -13.14 -7.06 -8.61
N GLN A 44 -14.42 -7.04 -8.28
CA GLN A 44 -15.33 -5.94 -8.60
C GLN A 44 -16.05 -5.46 -7.34
N CYS A 45 -16.48 -4.21 -7.33
CA CYS A 45 -17.32 -3.70 -6.26
C CYS A 45 -18.70 -4.36 -6.32
N GLU A 46 -19.18 -4.90 -5.19
CA GLU A 46 -20.50 -5.55 -5.10
C GLU A 46 -21.68 -4.62 -5.44
N LYS A 47 -21.45 -3.29 -5.44
CA LYS A 47 -22.49 -2.27 -5.63
C LYS A 47 -22.54 -1.70 -7.04
N CYS A 48 -21.42 -1.15 -7.53
CA CYS A 48 -21.36 -0.61 -8.90
C CYS A 48 -20.90 -1.62 -9.96
N GLY A 49 -20.33 -2.77 -9.57
CA GLY A 49 -19.81 -3.77 -10.51
C GLY A 49 -18.48 -3.38 -11.18
N GLU A 50 -17.93 -2.20 -10.89
CA GLU A 50 -16.65 -1.75 -11.45
C GLU A 50 -15.46 -2.49 -10.83
N SER A 51 -14.38 -2.63 -11.61
CA SER A 51 -13.13 -3.25 -11.15
C SER A 51 -12.51 -2.45 -10.01
N LEU A 52 -12.05 -3.14 -8.97
CA LEU A 52 -11.42 -2.51 -7.82
C LEU A 52 -9.96 -2.07 -8.15
N PRO A 53 -9.43 -1.03 -7.47
CA PRO A 53 -10.11 -0.17 -6.51
C PRO A 53 -10.93 0.93 -7.20
N VAL A 54 -12.18 1.09 -6.75
CA VAL A 54 -13.08 2.15 -7.23
C VAL A 54 -12.89 3.40 -6.38
N THR A 55 -12.70 4.55 -7.02
CA THR A 55 -12.51 5.86 -6.36
C THR A 55 -13.80 6.68 -6.26
N GLU A 56 -14.77 6.40 -7.12
CA GLU A 56 -16.08 7.06 -7.15
C GLU A 56 -17.16 6.01 -7.36
N CYS A 57 -18.14 5.95 -6.46
CA CYS A 57 -19.24 4.99 -6.54
C CYS A 57 -20.55 5.68 -6.16
N CYS A 58 -21.63 5.46 -6.91
CA CYS A 58 -22.95 5.99 -6.60
C CYS A 58 -23.54 5.46 -5.27
N PHE A 59 -23.01 4.35 -4.75
CA PHE A 59 -23.38 3.76 -3.46
C PHE A 59 -22.37 4.07 -2.34
N SER A 60 -21.53 5.09 -2.51
CA SER A 60 -20.59 5.53 -1.47
C SER A 60 -21.35 5.91 -0.20
N GLY A 61 -20.90 5.39 0.94
CA GLY A 61 -21.59 5.48 2.22
C GLY A 61 -22.24 4.17 2.68
N GLU A 62 -22.51 3.24 1.75
CA GLU A 62 -22.95 1.89 2.12
C GLU A 62 -21.78 1.02 2.58
N ALA A 63 -22.03 0.14 3.56
CA ALA A 63 -21.00 -0.72 4.14
C ALA A 63 -20.39 -1.72 3.14
N ALA A 64 -21.19 -2.20 2.17
CA ALA A 64 -20.73 -3.13 1.13
C ALA A 64 -20.08 -2.43 -0.08
N CYS A 65 -20.01 -1.10 -0.10
CA CYS A 65 -19.33 -0.37 -1.17
C CYS A 65 -17.82 -0.30 -0.89
N TRP A 66 -17.01 -0.67 -1.90
CA TRP A 66 -15.56 -0.57 -1.82
C TRP A 66 -15.08 0.85 -1.55
N ASN A 67 -15.71 1.86 -2.15
CA ASN A 67 -15.28 3.25 -1.93
C ASN A 67 -15.43 3.69 -0.47
N THR A 68 -16.40 3.14 0.27
CA THR A 68 -16.64 3.48 1.68
C THR A 68 -15.54 2.95 2.61
N LEU A 69 -15.23 1.64 2.51
CA LEU A 69 -14.37 0.94 3.47
C LEU A 69 -13.19 0.19 2.85
N GLY A 70 -13.24 -0.08 1.55
CA GLY A 70 -12.24 -0.86 0.83
C GLY A 70 -10.85 -0.23 0.80
N TRP A 71 -10.75 1.10 0.86
CA TRP A 71 -9.46 1.78 0.97
C TRP A 71 -8.67 1.38 2.23
N HIS A 72 -9.32 0.85 3.27
CA HIS A 72 -8.62 0.29 4.44
C HIS A 72 -7.74 -0.92 4.11
N VAL A 73 -7.99 -1.60 2.99
CA VAL A 73 -7.13 -2.68 2.49
C VAL A 73 -5.81 -2.14 1.95
N LEU A 74 -5.81 -0.94 1.35
CA LEU A 74 -4.64 -0.32 0.71
C LEU A 74 -3.88 0.64 1.63
N LYS A 75 -4.49 1.15 2.70
CA LYS A 75 -3.81 2.08 3.61
C LYS A 75 -2.66 1.38 4.37
N LEU A 76 -1.61 2.13 4.66
CA LEU A 76 -0.56 1.68 5.56
C LEU A 76 -1.11 1.54 6.97
N ASN A 77 -0.88 0.37 7.59
CA ASN A 77 -1.17 0.10 8.99
C ASN A 77 0.17 -0.02 9.75
N VAL A 78 0.21 0.47 10.99
CA VAL A 78 1.38 0.45 11.87
C VAL A 78 1.20 -0.58 12.96
#